data_AF-A0A948UVR8-F1
#
_entry.id   AF-A0A948UVR8-F1
#
_cell.length_a   1.000
_cell.length_b   1.000
_cell.length_c   1.000
_cell.angle_alpha   90.00
_cell.angle_beta   90.00
_cell.angle_gamma   90.00
#
_symmetry.space_group_name_H-M   'P 1'
#
loop_
_entity.id
_entity.type
_entity.pdbx_description
1 polymer ?
#
loop_
_entity_poly.entity_id
_entity_poly.type
_entity_poly.pdbx_seq_one_letter_code
_entity_poly.pdbx_strand_id
1 'polypeptide(L)' 'MVTIRSLLFVAWLYLSMALFAVGLSPALLMPYRQSMWVIRSWSKFCLFGLRWIAGVRVEFRGVEHMPVGA' A
#
# COMPACT_ATOMS: atom_id res chain seq x y z
N MET A 1 5.84 -9.04 -24.03
CA MET A 1 5.09 -7.79 -23.76
C MET A 1 4.29 -7.82 -22.43
N VAL A 2 4.68 -8.64 -21.44
CA VAL A 2 4.09 -8.64 -20.07
C VAL A 2 5.13 -8.23 -19.02
N THR A 3 6.40 -8.49 -19.31
CA THR A 3 7.56 -8.19 -18.46
C THR A 3 7.74 -6.71 -18.17
N ILE A 4 7.55 -5.80 -19.14
CA ILE A 4 7.70 -4.35 -18.91
C ILE A 4 6.67 -3.84 -17.88
N ARG A 5 5.40 -4.25 -18.01
CA ARG A 5 4.34 -3.87 -17.08
C ARG A 5 4.55 -4.47 -15.69
N SER A 6 5.05 -5.70 -15.63
CA SER A 6 5.45 -6.34 -14.37
C SER A 6 6.64 -5.63 -13.72
N LEU A 7 7.67 -5.24 -14.49
CA LEU A 7 8.84 -4.54 -13.97
C LEU A 7 8.48 -3.15 -13.45
N LEU A 8 7.63 -2.41 -14.17
CA LEU A 8 7.12 -1.12 -13.72
C LEU A 8 6.34 -1.26 -12.40
N PHE A 9 5.53 -2.31 -12.28
CA PHE A 9 4.79 -2.55 -11.04
C PHE A 9 5.74 -2.90 -9.88
N VAL A 10 6.74 -3.76 -10.11
CA VAL A 10 7.76 -4.10 -9.11
C VAL A 10 8.57 -2.87 -8.71
N ALA A 11 9.03 -2.07 -9.68
CA ALA A 11 9.77 -0.84 -9.41
C ALA A 11 8.94 0.14 -8.56
N TRP A 12 7.65 0.31 -8.89
CA TRP A 12 6.74 1.14 -8.09
C TRP A 12 6.53 0.59 -6.69
N LEU A 13 6.32 -0.73 -6.56
CA LEU A 13 6.16 -1.39 -5.27
C LEU A 13 7.39 -1.16 -4.39
N TYR A 14 8.58 -1.39 -4.92
CA TYR A 14 9.85 -1.15 -4.20
C TYR A 14 10.08 0.32 -3.88
N LEU A 15 9.75 1.25 -4.80
CA LEU A 15 9.84 2.69 -4.55
C LEU A 15 8.89 3.11 -3.41
N SER A 16 7.66 2.59 -3.42
CA SER A 16 6.69 2.85 -2.35
C SER A 16 7.17 2.27 -1.02
N MET A 17 7.77 1.07 -1.03
CA MET A 17 8.37 0.47 0.16
C MET A 17 9.51 1.33 0.69
N ALA A 18 10.40 1.84 -0.17
CA ALA A 18 11.50 2.69 0.25
C ALA A 18 11.01 4.03 0.82
N LEU A 19 10.03 4.68 0.18
CA LEU A 19 9.44 5.93 0.66
C LEU A 19 8.75 5.75 2.02
N PHE A 20 7.99 4.68 2.21
CA PHE A 20 7.31 4.39 3.48
C PHE A 20 8.26 3.80 4.53
N ALA A 21 9.30 3.05 4.17
CA ALA A 21 10.28 2.58 5.14
C ALA A 21 11.14 3.75 5.63
N VAL A 22 11.59 4.63 4.74
CA VAL A 22 12.48 5.75 5.09
C VAL A 22 11.69 6.90 5.71
N GLY A 23 10.62 7.38 5.06
CA GLY A 23 9.83 8.51 5.53
C GLY A 23 9.02 8.21 6.79
N LEU A 24 8.80 6.93 7.08
CA LEU A 24 7.94 6.49 8.18
C LEU A 24 8.65 5.63 9.22
N SER A 25 9.96 5.41 9.05
CA SER A 25 10.89 5.04 10.12
C SER A 25 10.75 5.88 11.40
N PRO A 26 10.46 7.21 11.35
CA PRO A 26 10.27 7.98 12.58
C PRO A 26 8.96 7.65 13.31
N ALA A 27 7.94 7.17 12.60
CA ALA A 27 6.65 6.80 13.21
C ALA A 27 6.67 5.41 13.85
N LEU A 28 7.73 4.61 13.64
CA LEU A 28 7.93 3.37 14.39
C LEU A 28 8.15 3.62 15.90
N LEU A 29 8.60 4.83 16.25
CA LEU A 29 8.73 5.31 17.63
C LEU A 29 7.40 5.82 18.22
N MET A 30 6.34 5.95 17.41
CA MET A 30 5.05 6.51 17.82
C MET A 30 4.03 5.43 18.20
N PRO A 31 2.97 5.81 18.96
CA PRO A 31 1.94 4.87 19.41
C PRO A 31 1.27 4.10 18.26
N TYR A 32 0.75 2.91 18.58
CA TYR A 32 0.04 1.98 17.70
C TYR A 32 -0.94 2.63 16.70
N ARG A 33 -1.62 3.71 17.11
CA ARG A 33 -2.60 4.43 16.28
C ARG A 33 -1.95 5.08 15.04
N GLN A 34 -0.76 5.65 15.19
CA GLN A 34 -0.03 6.27 14.08
C GLN A 34 0.49 5.23 13.10
N SER A 35 1.08 4.12 13.58
CA SER A 35 1.50 3.01 12.72
C SER A 35 0.35 2.44 11.90
N MET A 36 -0.85 2.35 12.48
CA MET A 36 -2.03 1.86 11.74
C MET A 36 -2.46 2.81 10.62
N TRP A 37 -2.37 4.11 10.85
CA TRP A 37 -2.69 5.14 9.85
C TRP A 37 -1.72 5.09 8.66
N VAL A 38 -0.46 4.79 8.98
CA VAL A 38 0.63 4.63 8.03
C VAL A 38 0.42 3.43 7.13
N ILE A 39 0.12 2.27 7.74
CA ILE A 39 -0.16 1.03 7.00
C ILE A 39 -1.37 1.22 6.08
N ARG A 40 -2.43 1.91 6.55
CA ARG A 40 -3.59 2.25 5.72
C ARG A 40 -3.22 3.15 4.54
N SER A 41 -2.35 4.14 4.77
CA SER A 41 -1.89 5.06 3.72
C SER A 41 -1.02 4.34 2.70
N TRP A 42 -0.11 3.47 3.15
CA TRP A 42 0.72 2.63 2.29
C TRP A 42 -0.11 1.69 1.43
N SER A 43 -1.10 1.02 2.04
CA SER A 43 -2.01 0.11 1.33
C SER A 43 -2.76 0.82 0.20
N LYS A 44 -3.27 2.05 0.44
CA LYS A 44 -3.89 2.88 -0.60
C LYS A 44 -2.90 3.26 -1.70
N PHE A 45 -1.65 3.55 -1.34
CA PHE A 45 -0.59 3.92 -2.30
C PHE A 45 -0.20 2.74 -3.20
N CYS A 46 -0.12 1.53 -2.65
CA CYS A 46 0.09 0.31 -3.42
C CYS A 46 -1.07 0.03 -4.39
N LEU A 47 -2.32 0.19 -3.93
CA LEU A 47 -3.51 0.05 -4.78
C LEU A 47 -3.56 1.11 -5.89
N PHE A 48 -3.12 2.34 -5.60
CA PHE A 48 -3.00 3.40 -6.60
C PHE A 48 -1.98 3.02 -7.68
N GLY A 49 -0.80 2.53 -7.29
CA GLY A 49 0.21 2.02 -8.22
C GLY A 49 -0.29 0.86 -9.07
N LEU A 50 -0.99 -0.08 -8.45
CA LEU A 50 -1.60 -1.23 -9.13
C LEU A 50 -2.64 -0.76 -10.17
N ARG A 51 -3.46 0.24 -9.82
CA ARG A 51 -4.46 0.79 -10.74
C ARG A 51 -3.84 1.60 -11.87
N TRP A 52 -2.80 2.38 -11.60
CA TRP A 52 -2.16 3.25 -12.59
C TRP A 52 -1.25 2.48 -13.55
N ILE A 53 -0.46 1.53 -13.04
CA ILE A 53 0.57 0.83 -13.82
C ILE A 53 0.05 -0.46 -14.41
N ALA A 54 -0.66 -1.26 -13.61
CA ALA A 54 -1.18 -2.53 -14.07
C ALA A 54 -2.59 -2.41 -14.67
N GLY A 55 -3.28 -1.28 -14.46
CA GLY A 55 -4.66 -1.08 -14.91
C GLY A 55 -5.69 -1.92 -14.14
N VAL A 56 -5.29 -2.52 -13.00
CA VAL A 56 -6.11 -3.47 -12.26
C VAL A 56 -7.00 -2.71 -11.28
N ARG A 57 -8.32 -2.94 -11.36
CA ARG A 57 -9.26 -2.47 -10.34
C ARG A 57 -9.40 -3.52 -9.26
N VAL A 58 -9.12 -3.12 -8.02
CA VAL A 58 -9.34 -3.96 -6.84
C VAL A 58 -10.72 -3.63 -6.29
N GLU A 59 -11.56 -4.66 -6.18
CA GLU A 59 -12.87 -4.58 -5.56
C GLU A 59 -12.81 -5.34 -4.23
N PHE A 60 -13.08 -4.64 -3.14
CA PHE A 60 -13.14 -5.25 -1.81
C PHE A 60 -14.55 -5.80 -1.59
N ARG A 61 -14.66 -7.14 -1.51
CA ARG A 61 -15.91 -7.87 -1.24
C ARG A 61 -15.89 -8.43 0.18
N GLY A 62 -17.05 -8.64 0.81
CA GLY A 62 -17.13 -9.23 2.16
C GLY A 62 -16.68 -8.30 3.28
N VAL A 63 -16.65 -6.98 3.04
CA VAL A 63 -16.31 -5.97 4.06
C VAL A 63 -17.33 -5.96 5.21
N GLU A 64 -18.50 -6.57 5.00
CA GLU A 64 -19.56 -6.78 5.99
C GLU A 64 -19.17 -7.67 7.18
N HIS A 65 -18.16 -8.54 7.02
CA HIS A 65 -17.60 -9.33 8.11
C HIS A 65 -16.35 -8.70 8.72
N MET A 66 -15.94 -7.52 8.27
CA MET A 66 -14.72 -6.90 8.75
C MET A 66 -14.92 -6.46 10.20
N PRO A 67 -14.18 -7.03 11.17
CA PRO A 67 -14.31 -6.61 12.56
C PRO A 67 -13.92 -5.14 12.65
N VAL A 68 -14.83 -4.32 13.17
CA VAL A 68 -14.54 -2.93 13.50
C VAL A 68 -13.59 -2.98 14.69
N GLY A 69 -12.28 -2.90 14.42
CA GLY A 69 -11.27 -2.88 15.47
C GLY A 69 -11.62 -1.77 16.47
N ALA A 70 -11.68 -2.16 17.75
CA ALA A 70 -12.02 -1.30 18.88
C ALA A 70 -11.15 -0.04 18.97
#